data_AF-A0A6J1FCW0-F1
#
_entry.id   AF-A0A6J1FCW0-F1
#
_cell.length_a   1.000
_cell.length_b   1.000
_cell.length_c   1.000
_cell.angle_alpha   90.00
_cell.angle_beta   90.00
_cell.angle_gamma   90.00
#
_symmetry.space_group_name_H-M   'P 1'
#
loop_
_entity.id
_entity.type
_entity.pdbx_description
1 polymer ?
#
loop_
_entity_poly.entity_id
_entity_poly.type
_entity_poly.pdbx_seq_one_letter_code
_entity_poly.pdbx_strand_id
1 'polypeptide(L)'
;MEVVEGDQDFTSLIKLLASSNKATRDKTLRVIIKTWLPTQTSISDGDMKKLWKGLFYCVWHADKLPVQTELINRLASLLLNLELPLAFQYFSIFLLTMRREWAGIDALRLDKFYLLIRRFMHQFFALLKKNSWDLELCRRLVQVLEERVFFTDDKFHGNGVNYQIASVFLEELRPFLPLGKDVIDILFKPFILSMAKLSDKVMLGKIKSNLFDVLLKMGKQLIERRKCGEINSDDDIVVYGTIPLTNLFSSTFYELGSSPDCCQSNRKVLFAMHEEYQKLEKSFISSGIEISMPDLQEQDGDEVPTLVPISGEEISMADVDVNNEITDKALKKKKKTKKASDGSGKKKAKKAKNTNDAIREGCC
;
A
#
# COMPACT_ATOMS: atom_id res chain seq x y z
N MET A 1 37.13 1.85 -21.82
CA MET A 1 36.32 0.62 -21.74
C MET A 1 36.64 -0.03 -20.41
N GLU A 2 36.10 0.51 -19.32
CA GLU A 2 36.26 0.01 -17.95
C GLU A 2 34.90 0.14 -17.28
N VAL A 3 34.06 -0.87 -17.48
CA VAL A 3 32.74 -1.02 -16.85
C VAL A 3 32.56 -2.51 -16.55
N VAL A 4 33.28 -3.07 -15.58
CA VAL A 4 33.13 -4.51 -15.27
C VAL A 4 33.21 -4.86 -13.77
N GLU A 5 33.92 -4.13 -12.91
CA GLU A 5 34.06 -4.57 -11.50
C GLU A 5 32.85 -4.26 -10.61
N GLY A 6 32.17 -3.12 -10.78
CA GLY A 6 31.00 -2.77 -9.96
C GLY A 6 29.73 -3.57 -10.27
N ASP A 7 29.53 -4.01 -11.51
CA ASP A 7 28.30 -4.68 -11.97
C ASP A 7 28.28 -6.18 -11.60
N GLN A 8 29.46 -6.81 -11.53
CA GLN A 8 29.59 -8.20 -11.04
C GLN A 8 29.27 -8.30 -9.54
N ASP A 9 29.71 -7.33 -8.73
CA ASP A 9 29.44 -7.31 -7.28
C ASP A 9 27.95 -7.09 -7.00
N PHE A 10 27.32 -6.11 -7.66
CA PHE A 10 25.88 -5.86 -7.54
C PHE A 10 25.01 -7.06 -7.97
N THR A 11 25.31 -7.66 -9.12
CA THR A 11 24.55 -8.82 -9.60
C THR A 11 24.73 -10.03 -8.67
N SER A 12 25.92 -10.21 -8.07
CA SER A 12 26.16 -11.25 -7.07
C SER A 12 25.36 -11.00 -5.78
N LEU A 13 25.31 -9.73 -5.34
CA LEU A 13 24.58 -9.30 -4.15
C LEU A 13 23.06 -9.53 -4.31
N ILE A 14 22.47 -9.19 -5.47
CA ILE A 14 21.04 -9.42 -5.73
C ILE A 14 20.68 -10.90 -5.62
N LYS A 15 21.52 -11.81 -6.09
CA LYS A 15 21.26 -13.26 -6.00
C LYS A 15 21.10 -13.72 -4.55
N LEU A 16 21.80 -13.07 -3.61
CA LEU A 16 21.71 -13.37 -2.18
C LEU A 16 20.36 -12.95 -1.55
N LEU A 17 19.60 -12.05 -2.18
CA LEU A 17 18.22 -11.74 -1.76
C LEU A 17 17.26 -12.93 -1.93
N ALA A 18 17.56 -13.84 -2.85
CA ALA A 18 16.80 -15.08 -3.07
C ALA A 18 17.37 -16.28 -2.27
N SER A 19 18.32 -16.07 -1.35
CA SER A 19 18.87 -17.14 -0.53
C SER A 19 17.79 -17.76 0.37
N SER A 20 17.82 -19.08 0.58
CA SER A 20 16.96 -19.74 1.57
C SER A 20 17.28 -19.33 3.01
N ASN A 21 18.51 -18.87 3.28
CA ASN A 21 18.94 -18.45 4.61
C ASN A 21 18.47 -17.02 4.94
N LYS A 22 17.64 -16.88 5.99
CA LYS A 22 17.11 -15.58 6.44
C LYS A 22 18.22 -14.57 6.79
N ALA A 23 19.25 -14.99 7.51
CA ALA A 23 20.33 -14.10 7.92
C ALA A 23 21.09 -13.53 6.72
N THR A 24 21.31 -14.36 5.69
CA THR A 24 21.90 -13.94 4.42
C THR A 24 21.02 -12.91 3.71
N ARG A 25 19.72 -13.17 3.58
CA ARG A 25 18.77 -12.21 2.97
C ARG A 25 18.74 -10.88 3.73
N ASP A 26 18.60 -10.93 5.05
CA ASP A 26 18.50 -9.73 5.90
C ASP A 26 19.77 -8.89 5.84
N LYS A 27 20.95 -9.53 5.86
CA LYS A 27 22.25 -8.84 5.72
C LYS A 27 22.35 -8.18 4.35
N THR A 28 22.03 -8.93 3.29
CA THR A 28 22.07 -8.43 1.90
C THR A 28 21.12 -7.25 1.72
N LEU A 29 19.88 -7.37 2.20
CA LEU A 29 18.89 -6.30 2.13
C LEU A 29 19.32 -5.06 2.92
N ARG A 30 19.98 -5.23 4.07
CA ARG A 30 20.60 -4.10 4.79
C ARG A 30 21.68 -3.41 3.97
N VAL A 31 22.58 -4.15 3.34
CA VAL A 31 23.64 -3.58 2.48
C VAL A 31 23.03 -2.83 1.30
N ILE A 32 22.06 -3.42 0.61
CA ILE A 32 21.40 -2.78 -0.53
C ILE A 32 20.73 -1.48 -0.11
N ILE A 33 19.90 -1.50 0.94
CA ILE A 33 19.11 -0.34 1.33
C ILE A 33 19.97 0.76 1.97
N LYS A 34 20.95 0.40 2.83
CA LYS A 34 21.69 1.38 3.62
C LYS A 34 22.99 1.85 2.95
N THR A 35 23.53 1.09 2.00
CA THR A 35 24.87 1.35 1.47
C THR A 35 24.84 1.52 -0.04
N TRP A 36 24.25 0.58 -0.78
CA TRP A 36 24.30 0.62 -2.25
C TRP A 36 23.28 1.60 -2.85
N LEU A 37 22.02 1.51 -2.47
CA LEU A 37 20.94 2.30 -3.06
C LEU A 37 21.11 3.82 -2.85
N PRO A 38 21.56 4.31 -1.66
CA PRO A 38 21.79 5.74 -1.45
C PRO A 38 22.95 6.32 -2.26
N THR A 39 23.88 5.50 -2.76
CA THR A 39 25.00 5.98 -3.60
C THR A 39 24.65 6.06 -5.08
N GLN A 40 23.45 5.63 -5.47
CA GLN A 40 23.01 5.64 -6.86
C GLN A 40 22.32 6.98 -7.20
N THR A 41 22.82 7.67 -8.22
CA THR A 41 22.15 8.84 -8.82
C THR A 41 21.15 8.42 -9.90
N SER A 42 21.43 7.31 -10.58
CA SER A 42 20.54 6.66 -11.55
C SER A 42 20.85 5.17 -11.60
N ILE A 43 19.85 4.37 -11.97
CA ILE A 43 19.99 2.91 -12.11
C ILE A 43 19.49 2.54 -13.50
N SER A 44 20.18 1.64 -14.19
CA SER A 44 19.68 1.16 -15.48
C SER A 44 18.37 0.40 -15.30
N ASP A 45 17.47 0.47 -16.29
CA ASP A 45 16.22 -0.28 -16.26
C ASP A 45 16.44 -1.79 -16.10
N GLY A 46 17.53 -2.32 -16.67
CA GLY A 46 17.93 -3.71 -16.52
C GLY A 46 18.29 -4.06 -15.07
N ASP A 47 19.05 -3.20 -14.42
CA ASP A 47 19.52 -3.41 -13.04
C ASP A 47 18.42 -3.22 -12.02
N MET A 48 17.53 -2.24 -12.23
CA MET A 48 16.33 -2.07 -11.42
C MET A 48 15.41 -3.30 -11.54
N LYS A 49 15.27 -3.90 -12.74
CA LYS A 49 14.52 -5.16 -12.94
C LYS A 49 15.18 -6.34 -12.23
N LYS A 50 16.52 -6.45 -12.26
CA LYS A 50 17.25 -7.49 -11.51
C LYS A 50 17.03 -7.32 -10.00
N LEU A 51 17.17 -6.08 -9.49
CA LEU A 51 16.94 -5.76 -8.09
C LEU A 51 15.53 -6.17 -7.65
N TRP A 52 14.50 -5.73 -8.39
CA TRP A 52 13.13 -6.06 -8.05
C TRP A 52 12.81 -7.55 -8.13
N LYS A 53 13.43 -8.29 -9.05
CA LYS A 53 13.35 -9.75 -9.05
C LYS A 53 13.94 -10.35 -7.78
N GLY A 54 15.10 -9.84 -7.32
CA GLY A 54 15.68 -10.26 -6.04
C GLY A 54 14.79 -9.94 -4.84
N LEU A 55 14.24 -8.72 -4.78
CA LEU A 55 13.33 -8.29 -3.72
C LEU A 55 12.03 -9.11 -3.70
N PHE A 56 11.49 -9.44 -4.86
CA PHE A 56 10.33 -10.33 -5.00
C PHE A 56 10.59 -11.69 -4.34
N TYR A 57 11.73 -12.33 -4.64
CA TYR A 57 12.08 -13.61 -4.00
C TYR A 57 12.45 -13.45 -2.51
N CYS A 58 12.93 -12.28 -2.10
CA CYS A 58 13.12 -11.99 -0.68
C CYS A 58 11.78 -12.02 0.08
N VAL A 59 10.72 -11.45 -0.49
CA VAL A 59 9.34 -11.52 0.05
C VAL A 59 8.78 -12.94 -0.09
N TRP A 60 9.04 -13.63 -1.20
CA TRP A 60 8.64 -15.02 -1.42
C TRP A 60 9.07 -15.93 -0.27
N HIS A 61 10.32 -15.82 0.18
CA HIS A 61 10.90 -16.61 1.28
C HIS A 61 10.56 -16.09 2.70
N ALA A 62 9.74 -15.05 2.85
CA ALA A 62 9.27 -14.60 4.16
C ALA A 62 8.04 -15.41 4.60
N ASP A 63 8.22 -16.31 5.57
CA ASP A 63 7.16 -17.25 5.97
C ASP A 63 6.31 -16.79 7.15
N LYS A 64 6.92 -16.12 8.14
CA LYS A 64 6.21 -15.68 9.35
C LYS A 64 5.56 -14.30 9.14
N LEU A 65 4.30 -14.15 9.52
CA LEU A 65 3.55 -12.90 9.36
C LEU A 65 4.30 -11.65 9.87
N PRO A 66 4.87 -11.61 11.08
CA PRO A 66 5.63 -10.43 11.54
C PRO A 66 6.82 -10.09 10.62
N VAL A 67 7.52 -11.11 10.11
CA VAL A 67 8.66 -10.95 9.20
C VAL A 67 8.19 -10.44 7.84
N GLN A 68 7.05 -10.94 7.34
CA GLN A 68 6.43 -10.47 6.11
C GLN A 68 6.06 -8.98 6.23
N THR A 69 5.33 -8.60 7.28
CA THR A 69 4.88 -7.22 7.48
C THR A 69 6.06 -6.27 7.65
N GLU A 70 7.07 -6.61 8.45
CA GLU A 70 8.27 -5.79 8.62
C GLU A 70 9.01 -5.60 7.29
N LEU A 71 9.26 -6.70 6.56
CA LEU A 71 9.93 -6.65 5.27
C LEU A 71 9.16 -5.79 4.27
N ILE A 72 7.86 -6.04 4.10
CA ILE A 72 6.99 -5.32 3.17
C ILE A 72 6.97 -3.82 3.48
N ASN A 73 6.77 -3.46 4.75
CA ASN A 73 6.77 -2.05 5.16
C ASN A 73 8.12 -1.38 4.86
N ARG A 74 9.23 -2.08 5.10
CA ARG A 74 10.57 -1.60 4.82
C ARG A 74 10.85 -1.42 3.32
N LEU A 75 10.31 -2.28 2.45
CA LEU A 75 10.45 -2.13 1.00
C LEU A 75 9.59 -0.98 0.48
N ALA A 76 8.34 -0.90 0.93
CA ALA A 76 7.41 0.14 0.51
C ALA A 76 7.89 1.53 0.94
N SER A 77 8.47 1.67 2.14
CA SER A 77 8.97 2.96 2.63
C SER A 77 10.15 3.51 1.83
N LEU A 78 10.82 2.70 1.00
CA LEU A 78 11.87 3.20 0.12
C LEU A 78 11.34 4.25 -0.87
N LEU A 79 10.06 4.18 -1.26
CA LEU A 79 9.46 5.20 -2.13
C LEU A 79 9.59 6.63 -1.58
N LEU A 80 9.56 6.80 -0.26
CA LEU A 80 9.68 8.13 0.37
C LEU A 80 11.12 8.57 0.62
N ASN A 81 12.06 7.61 0.64
CA ASN A 81 13.45 7.83 1.02
C ASN A 81 14.41 7.93 -0.17
N LEU A 82 13.93 7.63 -1.38
CA LEU A 82 14.69 7.78 -2.62
C LEU A 82 14.45 9.17 -3.22
N GLU A 83 15.43 9.65 -4.00
CA GLU A 83 15.21 10.82 -4.84
C GLU A 83 14.11 10.55 -5.87
N LEU A 84 13.35 11.59 -6.24
CA LEU A 84 12.14 11.45 -7.05
C LEU A 84 12.38 10.65 -8.35
N PRO A 85 13.39 10.92 -9.20
CA PRO A 85 13.58 10.12 -10.41
C PRO A 85 13.74 8.62 -10.14
N LEU A 86 14.46 8.29 -9.06
CA LEU A 86 14.70 6.91 -8.65
C LEU A 86 13.47 6.28 -8.00
N ALA A 87 12.69 7.03 -7.21
CA ALA A 87 11.43 6.58 -6.65
C ALA A 87 10.41 6.21 -7.74
N PHE A 88 10.35 7.01 -8.82
CA PHE A 88 9.50 6.75 -9.98
C PHE A 88 9.89 5.45 -10.67
N GLN A 89 11.19 5.29 -10.96
CA GLN A 89 11.69 4.06 -11.58
C GLN A 89 11.46 2.85 -10.67
N TYR A 90 11.72 2.99 -9.37
CA TYR A 90 11.48 1.95 -8.38
C TYR A 90 10.01 1.52 -8.35
N PHE A 91 9.06 2.47 -8.33
CA PHE A 91 7.63 2.19 -8.38
C PHE A 91 7.19 1.58 -9.73
N SER A 92 7.68 2.10 -10.84
CA SER A 92 7.34 1.57 -12.16
C SER A 92 7.80 0.13 -12.33
N ILE A 93 9.02 -0.19 -11.91
CA ILE A 93 9.57 -1.54 -12.05
C ILE A 93 9.00 -2.51 -11.00
N PHE A 94 8.57 -2.00 -9.83
CA PHE A 94 7.75 -2.75 -8.88
C PHE A 94 6.48 -3.28 -9.57
N LEU A 95 5.67 -2.40 -10.15
CA LEU A 95 4.40 -2.77 -10.79
C LEU A 95 4.62 -3.77 -11.93
N LEU A 96 5.63 -3.52 -12.77
CA LEU A 96 6.03 -4.44 -13.83
C LEU A 96 6.39 -5.83 -13.28
N THR A 97 7.17 -5.88 -12.20
CA THR A 97 7.60 -7.15 -11.60
C THR A 97 6.42 -7.89 -10.99
N MET A 98 5.54 -7.19 -10.27
CA MET A 98 4.33 -7.78 -9.69
C MET A 98 3.46 -8.40 -10.78
N ARG A 99 3.23 -7.70 -11.89
CA ARG A 99 2.44 -8.23 -13.01
C ARG A 99 3.08 -9.42 -13.68
N ARG A 100 4.39 -9.37 -13.95
CA ARG A 100 5.14 -10.44 -14.61
C ARG A 100 5.10 -11.74 -13.81
N GLU A 101 5.29 -11.66 -12.50
CA GLU A 101 5.39 -12.84 -11.62
C GLU A 101 4.03 -13.31 -11.08
N TRP A 102 2.95 -12.52 -11.27
CA TRP A 102 1.66 -12.73 -10.59
C TRP A 102 1.09 -14.14 -10.76
N ALA A 103 1.06 -14.64 -12.00
CA ALA A 103 0.52 -15.96 -12.32
C ALA A 103 1.34 -17.12 -11.74
N GLY A 104 2.60 -16.86 -11.35
CA GLY A 104 3.47 -17.84 -10.71
C GLY A 104 3.32 -17.93 -9.19
N ILE A 105 2.54 -17.04 -8.57
CA ILE A 105 2.30 -17.06 -7.12
C ILE A 105 1.22 -18.10 -6.80
N ASP A 106 1.57 -19.08 -5.96
CA ASP A 106 0.60 -20.04 -5.43
C ASP A 106 -0.28 -19.43 -4.32
N ALA A 107 -1.45 -20.05 -4.11
CA ALA A 107 -2.47 -19.54 -3.19
C ALA A 107 -1.96 -19.30 -1.76
N LEU A 108 -1.04 -20.13 -1.25
CA LEU A 108 -0.51 -20.00 0.12
C LEU A 108 0.39 -18.78 0.30
N ARG A 109 0.88 -18.19 -0.79
CA ARG A 109 1.76 -17.03 -0.79
C ARG A 109 1.06 -15.74 -1.18
N LEU A 110 -0.17 -15.81 -1.68
CA LEU A 110 -0.83 -14.68 -2.31
C LEU A 110 -1.08 -13.50 -1.36
N ASP A 111 -1.45 -13.78 -0.10
CA ASP A 111 -1.81 -12.74 0.88
C ASP A 111 -0.68 -11.73 1.16
N LYS A 112 0.57 -12.17 1.26
CA LYS A 112 1.71 -11.26 1.45
C LYS A 112 1.96 -10.38 0.23
N PHE A 113 1.65 -10.86 -0.97
CA PHE A 113 1.76 -10.06 -2.19
C PHE A 113 0.59 -9.08 -2.34
N TYR A 114 -0.61 -9.44 -1.85
CA TYR A 114 -1.70 -8.47 -1.68
C TYR A 114 -1.35 -7.36 -0.68
N LEU A 115 -0.75 -7.72 0.46
CA LEU A 115 -0.27 -6.75 1.44
C LEU A 115 0.85 -5.88 0.88
N LEU A 116 1.75 -6.45 0.07
CA LEU A 116 2.82 -5.71 -0.59
C LEU A 116 2.24 -4.62 -1.51
N ILE A 117 1.30 -4.97 -2.40
CA ILE A 117 0.62 -3.98 -3.27
C ILE A 117 -0.05 -2.90 -2.43
N ARG A 118 -0.79 -3.30 -1.39
CA ARG A 118 -1.49 -2.38 -0.49
C ARG A 118 -0.53 -1.36 0.13
N ARG A 119 0.61 -1.81 0.66
CA ARG A 119 1.61 -0.91 1.26
C ARG A 119 2.30 -0.02 0.24
N PHE A 120 2.53 -0.49 -0.97
CA PHE A 120 3.03 0.36 -2.05
C PHE A 120 2.02 1.42 -2.48
N MET A 121 0.72 1.11 -2.53
CA MET A 121 -0.33 2.11 -2.79
C MET A 121 -0.41 3.17 -1.69
N HIS A 122 -0.28 2.78 -0.42
CA HIS A 122 -0.18 3.74 0.68
C HIS A 122 1.01 4.69 0.51
N GLN A 123 2.19 4.15 0.20
CA GLN A 123 3.42 4.92 0.06
C GLN A 123 3.42 5.78 -1.20
N PHE A 124 2.70 5.37 -2.25
CA PHE A 124 2.40 6.20 -3.42
C PHE A 124 1.65 7.48 -3.02
N PHE A 125 0.59 7.38 -2.22
CA PHE A 125 -0.13 8.55 -1.73
C PHE A 125 0.69 9.38 -0.74
N ALA A 126 1.46 8.73 0.13
CA ALA A 126 2.37 9.42 1.04
C ALA A 126 3.45 10.22 0.29
N LEU A 127 3.92 9.72 -0.86
CA LEU A 127 4.87 10.43 -1.71
C LEU A 127 4.24 11.68 -2.32
N LEU A 128 2.99 11.60 -2.77
CA LEU A 128 2.25 12.77 -3.26
C LEU A 128 2.03 13.79 -2.15
N LYS A 129 1.62 13.34 -0.95
CA LYS A 129 1.47 14.23 0.22
C LYS A 129 2.78 14.91 0.60
N LYS A 130 3.91 14.19 0.62
CA LYS A 130 5.24 14.74 0.92
C LYS A 130 5.63 15.87 -0.03
N ASN A 131 5.11 15.86 -1.25
CA ASN A 131 5.35 16.89 -2.26
C ASN A 131 4.10 17.77 -2.45
N SER A 132 3.32 17.97 -1.38
CA SER A 132 2.19 18.89 -1.32
C SER A 132 1.14 18.70 -2.42
N TRP A 133 0.97 17.48 -2.91
CA TRP A 133 0.06 17.16 -4.02
C TRP A 133 0.32 17.98 -5.28
N ASP A 134 1.58 18.27 -5.57
CA ASP A 134 1.98 18.94 -6.82
C ASP A 134 1.32 18.27 -8.02
N LEU A 135 0.55 19.05 -8.79
CA LEU A 135 -0.32 18.51 -9.83
C LEU A 135 0.49 17.82 -10.93
N GLU A 136 1.69 18.30 -11.23
CA GLU A 136 2.55 17.70 -12.24
C GLU A 136 3.14 16.38 -11.76
N LEU A 137 3.59 16.32 -10.52
CA LEU A 137 4.00 15.09 -9.87
C LEU A 137 2.86 14.07 -9.82
N CYS A 138 1.66 14.49 -9.43
CA CYS A 138 0.45 13.67 -9.44
C CYS A 138 0.21 13.07 -10.83
N ARG A 139 0.23 13.88 -11.89
CA ARG A 139 0.03 13.40 -13.27
C ARG A 139 1.09 12.38 -13.67
N ARG A 140 2.36 12.67 -13.42
CA ARG A 140 3.47 11.76 -13.80
C ARG A 140 3.40 10.44 -13.03
N LEU A 141 3.07 10.44 -11.74
CA LEU A 141 2.93 9.22 -10.95
C LEU A 141 1.68 8.41 -11.34
N VAL A 142 0.56 9.08 -11.61
CA VAL A 142 -0.64 8.42 -12.14
C VAL A 142 -0.39 7.83 -13.52
N GLN A 143 0.39 8.50 -14.38
CA GLN A 143 0.79 7.96 -15.67
C GLN A 143 1.54 6.63 -15.53
N VAL A 144 2.37 6.45 -14.49
CA VAL A 144 3.00 5.15 -14.21
C VAL A 144 1.95 4.06 -13.96
N LEU A 145 0.86 4.36 -13.25
CA LEU A 145 -0.25 3.42 -13.07
C LEU A 145 -0.98 3.14 -14.40
N GLU A 146 -1.24 4.17 -15.20
CA GLU A 146 -1.84 4.01 -16.54
C GLU A 146 -0.99 3.07 -17.41
N GLU A 147 0.31 3.30 -17.50
CA GLU A 147 1.23 2.55 -18.37
C GLU A 147 1.56 1.14 -17.86
N ARG A 148 1.63 0.94 -16.53
CA ARG A 148 2.08 -0.34 -15.92
C ARG A 148 0.94 -1.21 -15.41
N VAL A 149 -0.27 -0.68 -15.26
CA VAL A 149 -1.40 -1.40 -14.68
C VAL A 149 -2.57 -1.42 -15.64
N PHE A 150 -3.08 -0.27 -16.04
CA PHE A 150 -4.38 -0.20 -16.71
C PHE A 150 -4.32 -0.40 -18.23
N PHE A 151 -3.35 0.21 -18.90
CA PHE A 151 -3.23 0.24 -20.36
C PHE A 151 -1.94 -0.42 -20.85
N THR A 152 -1.63 -1.58 -20.26
CA THR A 152 -0.47 -2.38 -20.64
C THR A 152 -0.71 -3.14 -21.95
N ASP A 153 0.30 -3.20 -22.80
CA ASP A 153 0.35 -4.09 -23.99
C ASP A 153 1.19 -5.37 -23.73
N ASP A 154 1.38 -5.71 -22.46
CA ASP A 154 2.08 -6.95 -22.10
C ASP A 154 1.15 -8.17 -22.20
N LYS A 155 1.76 -9.34 -22.46
CA LYS A 155 1.07 -10.63 -22.50
C LYS A 155 1.07 -11.34 -21.14
N PHE A 156 1.32 -10.63 -20.04
CA PHE A 156 1.36 -11.26 -18.73
C PHE A 156 -0.05 -11.54 -18.23
N HIS A 157 -0.24 -12.67 -17.56
CA HIS A 157 -1.49 -13.00 -16.86
C HIS A 157 -1.56 -12.30 -15.49
N GLY A 158 -1.33 -10.98 -15.49
CA GLY A 158 -1.11 -10.14 -14.31
C GLY A 158 -2.34 -9.40 -13.77
N ASN A 159 -3.54 -9.65 -14.31
CA ASN A 159 -4.73 -8.83 -14.02
C ASN A 159 -5.12 -8.78 -12.54
N GLY A 160 -4.74 -9.78 -11.74
CA GLY A 160 -4.98 -9.76 -10.29
C GLY A 160 -4.27 -8.59 -9.57
N VAL A 161 -3.16 -8.09 -10.11
CA VAL A 161 -2.51 -6.84 -9.64
C VAL A 161 -3.44 -5.66 -9.87
N ASN A 162 -4.01 -5.55 -11.07
CA ASN A 162 -4.93 -4.47 -11.45
C ASN A 162 -6.17 -4.49 -10.54
N TYR A 163 -6.74 -5.68 -10.33
CA TYR A 163 -7.90 -5.87 -9.44
C TYR A 163 -7.57 -5.47 -8.01
N GLN A 164 -6.38 -5.83 -7.51
CA GLN A 164 -5.96 -5.47 -6.16
C GLN A 164 -5.80 -3.96 -6.01
N ILE A 165 -5.16 -3.29 -6.97
CA ILE A 165 -4.99 -1.84 -6.95
C ILE A 165 -6.36 -1.15 -6.90
N ALA A 166 -7.30 -1.54 -7.75
CA ALA A 166 -8.67 -1.01 -7.69
C ALA A 166 -9.36 -1.32 -6.36
N SER A 167 -9.15 -2.52 -5.79
CA SER A 167 -9.82 -2.92 -4.54
C SER A 167 -9.35 -2.13 -3.32
N VAL A 168 -8.06 -1.77 -3.26
CA VAL A 168 -7.48 -1.07 -2.09
C VAL A 168 -7.39 0.45 -2.25
N PHE A 169 -7.68 0.97 -3.45
CA PHE A 169 -7.43 2.37 -3.79
C PHE A 169 -8.06 3.37 -2.81
N LEU A 170 -9.37 3.26 -2.55
CA LEU A 170 -10.06 4.17 -1.64
C LEU A 170 -9.57 4.02 -0.20
N GLU A 171 -9.38 2.78 0.27
CA GLU A 171 -8.94 2.49 1.63
C GLU A 171 -7.55 3.07 1.91
N GLU A 172 -6.63 2.99 0.94
CA GLU A 172 -5.29 3.55 1.09
C GLU A 172 -5.25 5.06 0.85
N LEU A 173 -6.21 5.63 0.13
CA LEU A 173 -6.38 7.09 -0.05
C LEU A 173 -6.99 7.75 1.20
N ARG A 174 -7.80 7.02 1.97
CA ARG A 174 -8.55 7.53 3.15
C ARG A 174 -7.73 8.36 4.15
N PRO A 175 -6.51 7.99 4.54
CA PRO A 175 -5.72 8.77 5.50
C PRO A 175 -5.26 10.14 4.97
N PHE A 176 -5.44 10.38 3.68
CA PHE A 176 -4.97 11.56 2.97
C PHE A 176 -6.11 12.52 2.59
N LEU A 177 -7.36 12.08 2.73
CA LEU A 177 -8.53 12.91 2.46
C LEU A 177 -8.84 13.85 3.63
N PRO A 178 -9.46 15.01 3.38
CA PRO A 178 -9.90 15.55 2.08
C PRO A 178 -8.76 16.08 1.18
N LEU A 179 -8.98 16.11 -0.14
CA LEU A 179 -8.02 16.60 -1.15
C LEU A 179 -8.69 17.54 -2.15
N GLY A 180 -7.96 18.50 -2.70
CA GLY A 180 -8.47 19.41 -3.74
C GLY A 180 -9.04 18.67 -4.96
N LYS A 181 -10.05 19.27 -5.61
CA LYS A 181 -10.78 18.67 -6.73
C LYS A 181 -9.85 18.23 -7.87
N ASP A 182 -8.87 19.05 -8.23
CA ASP A 182 -7.94 18.76 -9.33
C ASP A 182 -7.09 17.51 -9.04
N VAL A 183 -6.69 17.32 -7.78
CA VAL A 183 -5.94 16.14 -7.35
C VAL A 183 -6.82 14.90 -7.46
N ILE A 184 -8.06 14.97 -6.98
CA ILE A 184 -9.03 13.87 -7.11
C ILE A 184 -9.27 13.53 -8.58
N ASP A 185 -9.47 14.53 -9.44
CA ASP A 185 -9.68 14.30 -10.88
C ASP A 185 -8.48 13.58 -11.52
N ILE A 186 -7.25 13.98 -11.18
CA ILE A 186 -6.02 13.31 -11.65
C ILE A 186 -5.96 11.86 -11.14
N LEU A 187 -6.20 11.64 -9.85
CA LEU A 187 -6.09 10.33 -9.21
C LEU A 187 -7.14 9.31 -9.72
N PHE A 188 -8.36 9.77 -10.01
CA PHE A 188 -9.46 8.91 -10.47
C PHE A 188 -9.47 8.69 -11.97
N LYS A 189 -8.86 9.59 -12.76
CA LYS A 189 -8.72 9.50 -14.22
C LYS A 189 -8.38 8.09 -14.75
N PRO A 190 -7.35 7.37 -14.27
CA PRO A 190 -7.02 6.04 -14.79
C PRO A 190 -8.16 5.04 -14.68
N PHE A 191 -8.91 5.07 -13.58
CA PHE A 191 -10.04 4.17 -13.34
C PHE A 191 -11.23 4.52 -14.24
N ILE A 192 -11.53 5.82 -14.36
CA ILE A 192 -12.59 6.35 -15.21
C ILE A 192 -12.33 5.96 -16.68
N LEU A 193 -11.12 6.20 -17.18
CA LEU A 193 -10.73 5.81 -18.54
C LEU A 193 -10.77 4.29 -18.74
N SER A 194 -10.36 3.52 -17.73
CA SER A 194 -10.40 2.06 -17.77
C SER A 194 -11.81 1.53 -17.94
N MET A 195 -12.81 2.14 -17.28
CA MET A 195 -14.21 1.74 -17.42
C MET A 195 -14.74 1.92 -18.85
N ALA A 196 -14.22 2.90 -19.61
CA ALA A 196 -14.61 3.11 -20.99
C ALA A 196 -13.85 2.22 -21.98
N LYS A 197 -12.54 2.08 -21.80
CA LYS A 197 -11.65 1.52 -22.82
C LYS A 197 -11.34 0.03 -22.66
N LEU A 198 -11.31 -0.50 -21.44
CA LEU A 198 -10.90 -1.90 -21.23
C LEU A 198 -12.04 -2.88 -21.50
N SER A 199 -11.73 -3.99 -22.19
CA SER A 199 -12.68 -5.08 -22.43
C SER A 199 -12.85 -6.02 -21.23
N ASP A 200 -11.95 -5.93 -20.24
CA ASP A 200 -11.96 -6.77 -19.04
C ASP A 200 -13.15 -6.44 -18.12
N LYS A 201 -14.13 -7.35 -18.11
CA LYS A 201 -15.36 -7.23 -17.31
C LYS A 201 -15.13 -7.37 -15.82
N VAL A 202 -14.13 -8.16 -15.42
CA VAL A 202 -13.78 -8.31 -14.00
C VAL A 202 -13.19 -7.00 -13.51
N MET A 203 -12.30 -6.38 -14.28
CA MET A 203 -11.74 -5.07 -13.96
C MET A 203 -12.84 -4.01 -13.85
N LEU A 204 -13.72 -3.93 -14.85
CA LEU A 204 -14.86 -2.99 -14.84
C LEU A 204 -15.73 -3.18 -13.59
N GLY A 205 -16.05 -4.44 -13.24
CA GLY A 205 -16.79 -4.77 -12.04
C GLY A 205 -16.08 -4.34 -10.76
N LYS A 206 -14.76 -4.57 -10.66
CA LYS A 206 -13.94 -4.17 -9.51
C LYS A 206 -13.86 -2.66 -9.34
N ILE A 207 -13.68 -1.90 -10.43
CA ILE A 207 -13.67 -0.44 -10.38
C ILE A 207 -15.03 0.06 -9.91
N LYS A 208 -16.12 -0.43 -10.51
CA LYS A 208 -17.47 -0.05 -10.13
C LYS A 208 -17.74 -0.34 -8.65
N SER A 209 -17.49 -1.56 -8.19
CA SER A 209 -17.89 -1.99 -6.84
C SER A 209 -17.04 -1.39 -5.72
N ASN A 210 -15.72 -1.22 -5.94
CA ASN A 210 -14.81 -0.77 -4.87
C ASN A 210 -14.59 0.74 -4.86
N LEU A 211 -14.84 1.44 -5.96
CA LEU A 211 -14.71 2.90 -6.01
C LEU A 211 -16.10 3.55 -6.09
N PHE A 212 -16.75 3.45 -7.24
CA PHE A 212 -17.88 4.34 -7.53
C PHE A 212 -19.18 3.95 -6.84
N ASP A 213 -19.43 2.67 -6.58
CA ASP A 213 -20.59 2.24 -5.77
C ASP A 213 -20.41 2.65 -4.30
N VAL A 214 -19.17 2.58 -3.79
CA VAL A 214 -18.81 3.04 -2.44
C VAL A 214 -19.05 4.54 -2.33
N LEU A 215 -18.47 5.33 -3.24
CA LEU A 215 -18.65 6.79 -3.24
C LEU A 215 -20.13 7.17 -3.38
N LEU A 216 -20.86 6.56 -4.32
CA LEU A 216 -22.29 6.82 -4.52
C LEU A 216 -23.10 6.55 -3.24
N LYS A 217 -22.82 5.43 -2.56
CA LYS A 217 -23.46 5.10 -1.28
C LYS A 217 -23.15 6.13 -0.20
N MET A 218 -21.88 6.50 -0.04
CA MET A 218 -21.47 7.48 0.97
C MET A 218 -22.04 8.88 0.68
N GLY A 219 -22.11 9.30 -0.59
CA GLY A 219 -22.73 10.56 -0.99
C GLY A 219 -24.22 10.62 -0.67
N LYS A 220 -24.97 9.55 -0.95
CA LYS A 220 -26.40 9.44 -0.58
C LYS A 220 -26.58 9.56 0.94
N GLN A 221 -25.79 8.82 1.72
CA GLN A 221 -25.83 8.85 3.18
C GLN A 221 -25.45 10.22 3.75
N LEU A 222 -24.47 10.92 3.15
CA LEU A 222 -24.06 12.24 3.59
C LEU A 222 -25.19 13.27 3.45
N ILE A 223 -25.90 13.28 2.31
CA ILE A 223 -27.06 14.16 2.11
C ILE A 223 -28.15 13.87 3.16
N GLU A 224 -28.45 12.59 3.41
CA GLU A 224 -29.45 12.18 4.40
C GLU A 224 -29.08 12.64 5.82
N ARG A 225 -27.84 12.44 6.24
CA ARG A 225 -27.39 12.85 7.58
C ARG A 225 -27.33 14.35 7.78
N ARG A 226 -26.94 15.09 6.74
CA ARG A 226 -26.94 16.56 6.78
C ARG A 226 -28.36 17.11 6.94
N LYS A 227 -29.38 16.44 6.40
CA LYS A 227 -30.80 16.79 6.64
C LYS A 227 -31.24 16.53 8.09
N CYS A 228 -30.65 15.54 8.76
CA CYS A 228 -30.97 15.16 10.14
C CYS A 228 -30.11 15.85 11.22
N GLY A 229 -29.07 16.61 10.83
CA GLY A 229 -28.23 17.38 11.75
C GLY A 229 -27.11 16.60 12.47
N GLU A 230 -26.85 15.34 12.12
CA GLU A 230 -25.84 14.49 12.76
C GLU A 230 -24.55 14.37 11.94
N ILE A 231 -23.44 15.00 12.36
CA ILE A 231 -22.24 15.01 11.54
C ILE A 231 -20.96 15.05 12.38
N ASN A 232 -20.22 13.94 12.37
CA ASN A 232 -18.82 13.89 12.78
C ASN A 232 -17.93 14.08 11.55
N SER A 233 -17.00 15.04 11.58
CA SER A 233 -16.18 15.41 10.42
C SER A 233 -15.22 14.31 9.93
N ASP A 234 -14.84 13.36 10.79
CA ASP A 234 -13.94 12.24 10.46
C ASP A 234 -14.70 10.93 10.15
N ASP A 235 -16.03 10.98 10.04
CA ASP A 235 -16.79 9.83 9.57
C ASP A 235 -16.46 9.57 8.08
N ASP A 236 -16.19 8.32 7.73
CA ASP A 236 -16.01 7.85 6.35
C ASP A 236 -17.12 8.35 5.42
N ILE A 237 -18.34 8.53 5.94
CA ILE A 237 -19.47 9.06 5.18
C ILE A 237 -19.27 10.53 4.80
N VAL A 238 -18.66 11.34 5.65
CA VAL A 238 -18.33 12.73 5.33
C VAL A 238 -17.17 12.77 4.33
N VAL A 239 -16.10 12.03 4.64
CA VAL A 239 -14.86 12.07 3.87
C VAL A 239 -15.06 11.53 2.45
N TYR A 240 -15.62 10.34 2.30
CA TYR A 240 -15.89 9.77 0.97
C TYR A 240 -17.12 10.36 0.31
N GLY A 241 -18.14 10.73 1.09
CA GLY A 241 -19.40 11.27 0.55
C GLY A 241 -19.23 12.65 -0.06
N THR A 242 -18.22 13.42 0.36
CA THR A 242 -17.91 14.73 -0.23
C THR A 242 -17.43 14.62 -1.68
N ILE A 243 -16.57 13.64 -1.98
CA ILE A 243 -15.98 13.45 -3.32
C ILE A 243 -17.03 13.41 -4.45
N PRO A 244 -18.03 12.53 -4.46
CA PRO A 244 -19.01 12.46 -5.54
C PRO A 244 -19.97 13.66 -5.59
N LEU A 245 -20.02 14.50 -4.57
CA LEU A 245 -20.86 15.70 -4.52
C LEU A 245 -20.15 16.93 -5.09
N THR A 246 -18.81 16.93 -5.04
CA THR A 246 -17.97 18.02 -5.55
C THR A 246 -17.36 17.72 -6.91
N ASN A 247 -17.43 16.47 -7.37
CA ASN A 247 -16.93 16.05 -8.68
C ASN A 247 -18.09 15.80 -9.65
N LEU A 248 -17.89 16.15 -10.93
CA LEU A 248 -18.89 16.01 -11.99
C LEU A 248 -18.87 14.60 -12.61
N PHE A 249 -19.04 13.57 -11.77
CA PHE A 249 -18.98 12.18 -12.25
C PHE A 249 -20.15 11.83 -13.17
N SER A 250 -21.34 12.42 -12.98
CA SER A 250 -22.48 12.14 -13.88
C SER A 250 -22.16 12.52 -15.32
N SER A 251 -21.73 13.75 -15.59
CA SER A 251 -21.38 14.19 -16.95
C SER A 251 -20.20 13.40 -17.50
N THR A 252 -19.20 13.14 -16.67
CA THR A 252 -18.01 12.34 -17.04
C THR A 252 -18.41 10.95 -17.57
N PHE A 253 -19.29 10.23 -16.87
CA PHE A 253 -19.75 8.92 -17.32
C PHE A 253 -20.59 8.98 -18.60
N TYR A 254 -21.41 10.02 -18.77
CA TYR A 254 -22.18 10.23 -19.99
C TYR A 254 -21.30 10.48 -21.21
N GLU A 255 -20.33 11.38 -21.07
CA GLU A 255 -19.38 11.72 -22.13
C GLU A 255 -18.56 10.50 -22.54
N LEU A 256 -18.09 9.73 -21.56
CA LEU A 256 -17.36 8.49 -21.82
C LEU A 256 -18.23 7.43 -22.48
N GLY A 257 -19.46 7.20 -22.01
CA GLY A 257 -20.38 6.24 -22.63
C GLY A 257 -20.80 6.62 -24.05
N SER A 258 -20.81 7.92 -24.35
CA SER A 258 -21.14 8.47 -25.66
C SER A 258 -19.96 8.50 -26.62
N SER A 259 -18.72 8.46 -26.11
CA SER A 259 -17.50 8.49 -26.91
C SER A 259 -17.44 7.33 -27.92
N PRO A 260 -16.98 7.58 -29.17
CA PRO A 260 -16.77 6.51 -30.15
C PRO A 260 -15.72 5.50 -29.69
N ASP A 261 -14.76 5.92 -28.86
CA ASP A 261 -13.68 5.07 -28.34
C ASP A 261 -14.12 4.19 -27.16
N CYS A 262 -15.36 4.35 -26.67
CA CYS A 262 -15.88 3.51 -25.59
C CYS A 262 -16.20 2.12 -26.10
N CYS A 263 -15.69 1.11 -25.39
CA CYS A 263 -16.03 -0.28 -25.62
C CYS A 263 -17.56 -0.45 -25.55
N GLN A 264 -18.15 -0.96 -26.63
CA GLN A 264 -19.61 -1.08 -26.77
C GLN A 264 -20.24 -1.85 -25.60
N SER A 265 -19.54 -2.89 -25.15
CA SER A 265 -20.00 -3.74 -24.05
C SER A 265 -19.93 -3.07 -22.67
N ASN A 266 -19.30 -1.90 -22.54
CA ASN A 266 -19.21 -1.12 -21.30
C ASN A 266 -20.24 0.01 -21.24
N ARG A 267 -20.77 0.47 -22.38
CA ARG A 267 -21.71 1.61 -22.47
C ARG A 267 -22.90 1.46 -21.53
N LYS A 268 -23.49 0.27 -21.45
CA LYS A 268 -24.62 0.00 -20.54
C LYS A 268 -24.28 0.30 -19.08
N VAL A 269 -23.07 -0.04 -18.65
CA VAL A 269 -22.62 0.22 -17.27
C VAL A 269 -22.39 1.72 -17.07
N LEU A 270 -21.73 2.39 -18.02
CA LEU A 270 -21.46 3.84 -17.93
C LEU A 270 -22.74 4.67 -17.90
N PHE A 271 -23.73 4.36 -18.74
CA PHE A 271 -25.01 5.08 -18.71
C PHE A 271 -25.81 4.81 -17.42
N ALA A 272 -25.78 3.58 -16.89
CA ALA A 272 -26.38 3.30 -15.59
C ALA A 272 -25.70 4.09 -14.46
N MET A 273 -24.37 4.21 -14.50
CA MET A 273 -23.61 5.04 -13.55
C MET A 273 -23.96 6.53 -13.70
N HIS A 274 -24.04 7.03 -14.93
CA HIS A 274 -24.49 8.40 -15.22
C HIS A 274 -25.85 8.68 -14.57
N GLU A 275 -26.84 7.81 -14.77
CA GLU A 275 -28.19 7.99 -14.22
C GLU A 275 -28.19 8.05 -12.69
N GLU A 276 -27.46 7.16 -12.03
CA GLU A 276 -27.40 7.13 -10.56
C GLU A 276 -26.68 8.34 -9.97
N TYR A 277 -25.57 8.77 -10.59
CA TYR A 277 -24.86 9.98 -10.17
C TYR A 277 -25.65 11.25 -10.49
N GLN A 278 -26.40 11.29 -11.59
CA GLN A 278 -27.28 12.42 -11.90
C GLN A 278 -28.36 12.60 -10.83
N LYS A 279 -28.94 11.49 -10.34
CA LYS A 279 -29.91 11.53 -9.23
C LYS A 279 -29.26 12.06 -7.95
N LEU A 280 -28.02 11.63 -7.65
CA LEU A 280 -27.27 12.12 -6.50
C LEU A 280 -27.03 13.63 -6.58
N GLU A 281 -26.50 14.11 -7.71
CA GLU A 281 -26.21 15.53 -7.95
C GLU A 281 -27.49 16.39 -7.86
N LYS A 282 -28.60 15.95 -8.45
CA LYS A 282 -29.90 16.64 -8.31
C LYS A 282 -30.38 16.68 -6.85
N SER A 283 -30.24 15.57 -6.12
CA SER A 283 -30.57 15.50 -4.68
C SER A 283 -29.72 16.47 -3.87
N PHE A 284 -28.43 16.58 -4.20
CA PHE A 284 -27.51 17.51 -3.57
C PHE A 284 -27.91 18.97 -3.81
N ILE A 285 -28.14 19.36 -5.08
CA ILE A 285 -28.58 20.72 -5.44
C ILE A 285 -29.88 21.08 -4.71
N SER A 286 -30.87 20.19 -4.74
CA SER A 286 -32.16 20.41 -4.06
C SER A 286 -32.08 20.45 -2.53
N SER A 287 -31.03 19.90 -1.94
CA SER A 287 -30.82 19.95 -0.49
C SER A 287 -30.29 21.29 0.01
N GLY A 288 -29.72 22.13 -0.87
CA GLY A 288 -29.15 23.43 -0.50
C GLY A 288 -27.95 23.34 0.44
N ILE A 289 -27.31 22.17 0.55
CA ILE A 289 -26.14 21.96 1.41
C ILE A 289 -24.90 22.56 0.73
N GLU A 290 -24.19 23.45 1.43
CA GLU A 290 -22.85 23.89 1.02
C GLU A 290 -21.80 22.90 1.52
N ILE A 291 -20.99 22.37 0.61
CA ILE A 291 -19.80 21.57 0.92
C ILE A 291 -18.61 22.32 0.35
N SER A 292 -17.82 22.92 1.22
CA SER A 292 -16.53 23.50 0.88
C SER A 292 -15.46 22.40 0.88
N MET A 293 -14.78 22.23 -0.24
CA MET A 293 -13.51 21.49 -0.25
C MET A 293 -12.47 22.32 0.52
N PRO A 294 -11.52 21.70 1.23
CA PRO A 294 -10.33 22.42 1.63
C PRO A 294 -9.62 22.85 0.34
N ASP A 295 -9.51 24.16 0.13
CA ASP A 295 -8.54 24.68 -0.82
C ASP A 295 -7.17 24.13 -0.43
N LEU A 296 -6.33 23.83 -1.42
CA LEU A 296 -4.91 23.50 -1.23
C LEU A 296 -4.16 24.77 -0.77
N GLN A 297 -4.56 25.33 0.37
CA GLN A 297 -3.78 26.35 1.05
C GLN A 297 -2.63 25.62 1.75
N GLU A 298 -1.44 26.08 1.43
CA GLU A 298 -0.15 25.68 1.99
C GLU A 298 -0.32 25.46 3.51
N GLN A 299 -0.09 24.22 3.97
CA GLN A 299 0.23 24.01 5.38
C GLN A 299 1.64 24.58 5.61
N ASP A 300 1.71 25.90 5.71
CA ASP A 300 2.85 26.59 6.25
C ASP A 300 2.78 26.42 7.78
N GLY A 301 3.84 25.87 8.37
CA GLY A 301 3.98 25.73 9.82
C GLY A 301 4.33 24.34 10.32
N ASP A 302 5.40 23.72 9.82
CA ASP A 302 6.25 22.98 10.75
C ASP A 302 6.81 24.04 11.73
N GLU A 303 6.18 24.16 12.89
CA GLU A 303 6.74 24.88 14.04
C GLU A 303 8.13 24.29 14.32
N VAL A 304 9.15 24.98 13.83
CA VAL A 304 10.53 24.81 14.31
C VAL A 304 10.48 25.09 15.81
N PRO A 305 10.80 24.12 16.69
CA PRO A 305 10.80 24.39 18.12
C PRO A 305 11.81 25.50 18.42
N THR A 306 11.33 26.60 18.97
CA THR A 306 12.15 27.72 19.42
C THR A 306 13.19 27.21 20.42
N LEU A 307 14.45 27.18 19.99
CA LEU A 307 15.58 26.84 20.84
C LEU A 307 15.69 27.89 21.95
N VAL A 308 15.42 27.48 23.19
CA VAL A 308 15.74 28.28 24.38
C VAL A 308 17.26 28.40 24.46
N PRO A 309 17.84 29.62 24.51
CA PRO A 309 19.28 29.77 24.71
C PRO A 309 19.61 29.41 26.15
N ILE A 310 20.37 28.34 26.35
CA ILE A 310 21.06 28.10 27.62
C ILE A 310 22.21 29.12 27.66
N SER A 311 21.99 30.20 28.40
CA SER A 311 23.05 31.11 28.86
C SER A 311 24.04 30.30 29.71
N GLY A 312 25.31 30.40 29.36
CA GLY A 312 26.39 29.72 30.05
C GLY A 312 26.55 30.20 31.49
N GLU A 313 26.72 29.24 32.39
CA GLU A 313 27.54 29.40 33.58
C GLU A 313 28.57 28.28 33.56
N GLU A 314 29.82 28.67 33.35
CA GLU A 314 31.00 27.84 33.62
C GLU A 314 31.08 27.61 35.13
N ILE A 315 31.01 26.36 35.59
CA ILE A 315 31.70 25.97 36.83
C ILE A 315 32.37 24.60 36.65
N SER A 316 33.64 24.62 37.02
CA SER A 316 34.73 23.66 36.93
C SER A 316 34.49 22.25 37.46
N MET A 317 35.22 21.33 36.83
CA MET A 317 35.53 19.98 37.29
C MET A 317 36.37 20.02 38.57
N ALA A 318 35.91 19.39 39.65
CA ALA A 318 36.72 19.02 40.81
C ALA A 318 36.15 17.76 41.47
N ASP A 319 37.04 16.79 41.71
CA ASP A 319 36.82 15.49 42.34
C ASP A 319 36.30 15.60 43.79
N VAL A 320 35.36 14.72 44.18
CA VAL A 320 35.35 14.08 45.52
C VAL A 320 34.67 12.70 45.42
N ASP A 321 35.46 11.66 45.63
CA ASP A 321 35.04 10.31 46.05
C ASP A 321 34.78 10.31 47.57
N VAL A 322 33.78 9.55 48.06
CA VAL A 322 33.72 8.89 49.40
C VAL A 322 32.33 8.28 49.65
N ASN A 323 32.36 6.98 49.92
CA ASN A 323 31.31 6.15 50.54
C ASN A 323 30.84 6.68 51.91
N ASN A 324 29.52 6.60 52.23
CA ASN A 324 29.06 5.86 53.42
C ASN A 324 27.53 5.65 53.49
N GLU A 325 27.22 4.35 53.43
CA GLU A 325 26.22 3.50 54.09
C GLU A 325 25.40 3.99 55.33
N ILE A 326 24.23 3.32 55.51
CA ILE A 326 23.39 3.07 56.73
C ILE A 326 22.21 4.08 56.95
N THR A 327 20.92 3.71 57.16
CA THR A 327 20.29 2.58 57.89
C THR A 327 18.86 2.26 57.39
N ASP A 328 18.58 0.95 57.32
CA ASP A 328 17.36 0.18 57.62
C ASP A 328 16.01 0.83 57.99
N LYS A 329 14.95 0.29 57.35
CA LYS A 329 13.85 -0.39 58.06
C LYS A 329 13.18 -1.48 57.19
N ALA A 330 13.46 -2.74 57.56
CA ALA A 330 12.50 -3.77 57.96
C ALA A 330 11.15 -3.86 57.19
N LEU A 331 10.60 -5.01 56.78
CA LEU A 331 10.87 -6.41 57.08
C LEU A 331 10.07 -7.30 56.09
N LYS A 332 10.79 -8.25 55.49
CA LYS A 332 10.51 -9.70 55.35
C LYS A 332 9.18 -10.18 54.72
N LYS A 333 9.26 -10.92 53.60
CA LYS A 333 9.60 -12.38 53.49
C LYS A 333 8.49 -13.27 54.08
N LYS A 334 7.96 -14.28 53.38
CA LYS A 334 8.65 -15.49 52.88
C LYS A 334 7.64 -16.23 51.96
N LYS A 335 7.98 -16.78 50.80
CA LYS A 335 9.06 -17.72 50.42
C LYS A 335 8.80 -19.15 50.90
N LYS A 336 8.68 -20.10 49.96
CA LYS A 336 9.63 -21.22 49.70
C LYS A 336 8.94 -22.28 48.82
N THR A 337 9.37 -22.55 47.58
CA THR A 337 10.54 -23.35 47.12
C THR A 337 10.57 -24.80 47.60
N LYS A 338 10.63 -25.76 46.66
CA LYS A 338 11.82 -26.49 46.16
C LYS A 338 11.34 -27.58 45.18
N LYS A 339 11.85 -27.73 43.95
CA LYS A 339 13.19 -28.13 43.44
C LYS A 339 13.39 -29.66 43.41
N ALA A 340 13.61 -30.18 42.20
CA ALA A 340 14.65 -31.14 41.76
C ALA A 340 14.21 -32.51 41.19
N SER A 341 14.86 -32.81 40.05
CA SER A 341 15.33 -34.14 39.57
C SER A 341 14.25 -35.11 39.06
N ASP A 342 14.44 -36.05 38.13
CA ASP A 342 15.50 -36.44 37.18
C ASP A 342 14.85 -37.55 36.30
N GLY A 343 15.47 -37.95 35.18
CA GLY A 343 15.44 -39.37 34.74
C GLY A 343 14.30 -39.90 33.85
N SER A 344 14.62 -40.07 32.55
CA SER A 344 14.48 -41.29 31.71
C SER A 344 13.17 -42.11 31.64
N GLY A 345 12.75 -42.46 30.40
CA GLY A 345 12.30 -43.84 30.11
C GLY A 345 11.08 -44.06 29.19
N LYS A 346 11.38 -44.41 27.92
CA LYS A 346 10.80 -45.51 27.10
C LYS A 346 9.27 -45.74 26.96
N LYS A 347 8.85 -45.70 25.68
CA LYS A 347 8.16 -46.73 24.86
C LYS A 347 6.68 -47.15 25.09
N LYS A 348 5.98 -47.22 23.94
CA LYS A 348 4.87 -48.10 23.44
C LYS A 348 3.53 -47.37 23.23
N ALA A 349 3.03 -47.18 22.01
CA ALA A 349 2.49 -48.13 21.02
C ALA A 349 1.11 -48.71 21.39
N LYS A 350 0.08 -48.31 20.61
CA LYS A 350 -1.19 -49.00 20.25
C LYS A 350 -1.83 -48.13 19.14
N LYS A 351 -1.77 -48.48 17.84
CA LYS A 351 -2.46 -49.53 17.06
C LYS A 351 -3.99 -49.48 17.19
N ALA A 352 -4.66 -48.98 16.14
CA ALA A 352 -5.92 -49.54 15.63
C ALA A 352 -6.07 -49.11 14.16
N LYS A 353 -5.93 -50.10 13.28
CA LYS A 353 -6.18 -50.07 11.84
C LYS A 353 -7.46 -50.89 11.69
N ASN A 354 -8.54 -50.31 11.15
CA ASN A 354 -9.68 -51.08 10.67
C ASN A 354 -9.84 -50.76 9.18
N THR A 355 -9.44 -51.73 8.38
CA THR A 355 -9.81 -51.91 6.98
C THR A 355 -10.89 -52.99 6.95
N ASN A 356 -11.99 -52.72 6.24
CA ASN A 356 -12.76 -53.74 5.55
C ASN A 356 -13.34 -53.11 4.28
N ASP A 357 -12.87 -53.65 3.16
CA ASP A 357 -13.55 -54.01 1.92
C ASP A 357 -15.10 -54.12 2.04
N ALA A 358 -15.95 -53.95 1.04
CA ALA A 358 -15.80 -53.94 -0.42
C ALA A 358 -17.17 -53.62 -1.08
N ILE A 359 -17.11 -53.17 -2.34
CA ILE A 359 -18.07 -53.43 -3.44
C ILE A 359 -19.46 -52.75 -3.35
N ARG A 360 -19.80 -51.87 -4.32
CA ARG A 360 -20.52 -52.24 -5.57
C ARG A 360 -20.92 -51.02 -6.45
N GLU A 361 -20.74 -51.16 -7.78
CA GLU A 361 -21.50 -50.61 -8.95
C GLU A 361 -21.91 -49.12 -8.94
N GLY A 362 -21.63 -48.24 -9.91
CA GLY A 362 -21.56 -48.38 -11.36
C GLY A 362 -22.77 -47.68 -12.01
N CYS A 363 -22.62 -46.43 -12.50
CA CYS A 363 -23.22 -45.86 -13.74
C CYS A 363 -23.19 -44.31 -13.75
N CYS A 364 -22.88 -43.78 -14.94
CA CYS A 364 -22.94 -42.38 -15.41
C CYS A 364 -21.86 -41.41 -14.92
#